data_AF-A0A091BXH7-F1
#
_entry.id   AF-A0A091BXH7-F1
#
_cell.length_a   1.000
_cell.length_b   1.000
_cell.length_c   1.000
_cell.angle_alpha   90.00
_cell.angle_beta   90.00
_cell.angle_gamma   90.00
#
_symmetry.space_group_name_H-M   'P 1'
#
loop_
_entity.id
_entity.type
_entity.pdbx_description
1 polymer ?
#
loop_
_entity_poly.entity_id
_entity_poly.type
_entity_poly.pdbx_seq_one_letter_code
_entity_poly.pdbx_strand_id
1 'polypeptide(L)'
;MRTKIKNFNELTLLEYHQLMELRVSVFVVEQNCPYQEIDDIDLTAFHFWLENQNDMLAYARVYQKQQKIHFGRVLVKKKKEKRARKTINTAINRMD
;
A
#
# COMPACT_ATOMS: atom_id res chain seq x y z
N MET A 1 -7.65 -8.30 -12.49
CA MET A 1 -6.97 -8.02 -11.21
C MET A 1 -5.48 -8.30 -11.39
N ARG A 2 -4.63 -7.31 -11.10
CA ARG A 2 -3.17 -7.42 -11.26
C ARG A 2 -2.47 -6.87 -10.02
N THR A 3 -1.40 -7.51 -9.60
CA THR A 3 -0.51 -6.97 -8.56
C THR A 3 0.54 -6.09 -9.21
N LYS A 4 0.82 -4.93 -8.61
CA LYS A 4 1.93 -4.06 -8.95
C LYS A 4 2.82 -3.86 -7.73
N ILE A 5 4.10 -3.68 -8.02
CA ILE A 5 5.17 -3.43 -7.07
C ILE A 5 6.02 -2.34 -7.70
N LYS A 6 6.19 -1.22 -6.98
CA LYS A 6 6.99 -0.10 -7.46
C LYS A 6 7.77 0.53 -6.30
N ASN A 7 9.00 0.95 -6.53
CA ASN A 7 9.65 1.92 -5.66
C ASN A 7 9.11 3.34 -5.95
N PHE A 8 9.47 4.31 -5.11
CA PHE A 8 8.99 5.69 -5.23
C PHE A 8 9.24 6.30 -6.62
N ASN A 9 10.42 6.10 -7.19
CA ASN A 9 10.82 6.69 -8.48
C ASN A 9 10.10 6.08 -9.69
N GLU A 10 9.49 4.90 -9.53
CA GLU A 10 8.72 4.23 -10.57
C GLU A 10 7.24 4.63 -10.56
N LEU A 11 6.77 5.29 -9.49
CA LEU A 11 5.40 5.78 -9.39
C LEU A 11 5.18 6.92 -10.38
N THR A 12 4.09 6.82 -11.13
CA THR A 12 3.54 8.01 -11.80
C THR A 12 2.93 8.94 -10.77
N LEU A 13 2.83 10.24 -11.09
CA LEU A 13 2.13 11.21 -10.23
C LEU A 13 0.69 10.79 -9.91
N LEU A 14 0.01 10.16 -10.89
CA LEU A 14 -1.34 9.64 -10.71
C LEU A 14 -1.37 8.47 -9.70
N GLU A 15 -0.46 7.50 -9.83
CA GLU A 15 -0.37 6.39 -8.89
C GLU A 15 -0.02 6.88 -7.48
N TYR A 16 0.88 7.85 -7.35
CA TYR A 16 1.19 8.47 -6.07
C TYR A 16 -0.05 9.14 -5.44
N HIS A 17 -0.77 9.97 -6.20
CA HIS A 17 -1.99 10.61 -5.72
C HIS A 17 -3.04 9.59 -5.25
N GLN A 18 -3.32 8.55 -6.06
CA GLN A 18 -4.27 7.49 -5.71
C GLN A 18 -3.86 6.74 -4.44
N LEU A 19 -2.57 6.47 -4.28
CA LEU A 19 -2.00 5.77 -3.12
C LEU A 19 -2.14 6.62 -1.85
N MET A 20 -1.83 7.93 -1.93
CA MET A 20 -1.99 8.87 -0.82
C MET A 20 -3.46 9.01 -0.40
N GLU A 21 -4.34 9.24 -1.37
CA GLU A 21 -5.80 9.35 -1.14
C GLU A 21 -6.35 8.09 -0.45
N LEU A 22 -5.97 6.91 -0.93
CA LEU A 22 -6.40 5.64 -0.36
C LEU A 22 -5.92 5.45 1.09
N ARG A 23 -4.67 5.80 1.38
CA ARG A 23 -4.13 5.71 2.74
C ARG A 23 -4.78 6.70 3.69
N VAL A 24 -4.93 7.96 3.28
CA VAL A 24 -5.55 9.01 4.11
C VAL A 24 -7.02 8.69 4.37
N SER A 25 -7.77 8.27 3.35
CA SER A 25 -9.20 7.92 3.52
C SER A 25 -9.42 6.80 4.54
N VAL A 26 -8.48 5.84 4.65
CA VAL A 26 -8.58 4.73 5.60
C VAL A 26 -7.98 5.09 6.95
N PHE A 27 -6.70 5.46 7.01
CA PHE A 27 -5.99 5.58 8.29
C PHE A 27 -6.23 6.90 9.01
N VAL A 28 -6.61 7.96 8.29
CA VAL A 28 -6.89 9.26 8.90
C VAL A 28 -8.39 9.48 9.03
N VAL A 29 -9.13 9.39 7.91
CA VAL A 29 -10.55 9.75 7.87
C VAL A 29 -11.43 8.66 8.48
N GLU A 30 -11.39 7.43 7.95
CA GLU A 30 -12.25 6.34 8.44
C GLU A 30 -11.94 5.97 9.90
N GLN A 31 -10.65 5.93 10.26
CA GLN A 31 -10.22 5.64 11.64
C GLN A 31 -10.34 6.84 12.58
N ASN A 32 -10.70 8.03 12.07
CA ASN A 32 -10.75 9.29 12.82
C ASN A 32 -9.47 9.51 13.67
N CYS A 33 -8.32 9.26 13.05
CA CYS A 33 -7.01 9.28 13.70
C CYS A 33 -6.14 10.33 13.01
N PRO A 34 -6.12 11.59 13.48
CA PRO A 34 -5.29 12.62 12.89
C PRO A 34 -3.82 12.37 13.25
N TYR A 35 -3.03 11.95 12.27
CA TYR A 35 -1.58 11.84 12.40
C TYR A 35 -0.88 12.10 11.06
N GLN A 36 0.44 12.25 11.10
CA GLN A 36 1.28 12.40 9.91
C GLN A 36 1.31 11.09 9.11
N GLU A 37 0.38 10.93 8.17
CA GLU A 37 0.25 9.69 7.38
C GLU A 37 1.39 9.49 6.37
N ILE A 38 1.85 10.60 5.78
CA ILE A 38 2.90 10.64 4.76
C ILE A 38 4.23 10.93 5.44
N ASP A 39 5.24 10.08 5.23
CA ASP A 39 6.55 10.19 5.86
C ASP A 39 7.68 9.88 4.86
N ASP A 40 8.92 10.21 5.22
CA ASP A 40 10.08 10.02 4.32
C ASP A 40 10.40 8.55 4.02
N ILE A 41 9.80 7.60 4.74
CA ILE A 41 9.94 6.18 4.42
C ILE A 41 9.29 5.89 3.06
N ASP A 42 8.27 6.65 2.66
CA ASP A 42 7.65 6.53 1.35
C ASP A 42 8.66 6.74 0.20
N LEU A 43 9.71 7.53 0.39
CA LEU A 43 10.73 7.78 -0.63
C LEU A 43 11.65 6.59 -0.89
N THR A 44 11.76 5.67 0.07
CA THR A 44 12.69 4.53 0.03
C THR A 44 11.99 3.18 0.06
N ALA A 45 10.66 3.18 0.23
CA ALA A 45 9.85 1.98 0.30
C ALA A 45 9.52 1.42 -1.08
N PHE A 46 9.16 0.14 -1.08
CA PHE A 46 8.38 -0.48 -2.12
C PHE A 46 6.89 -0.40 -1.79
N HIS A 47 6.11 -0.03 -2.79
CA HIS A 47 4.67 0.14 -2.76
C HIS A 47 4.01 -1.01 -3.51
N PHE A 48 3.20 -1.78 -2.79
CA PHE A 48 2.50 -2.96 -3.30
C PHE A 48 1.02 -2.66 -3.37
N TRP A 49 0.39 -2.93 -4.50
CA TRP A 49 -1.06 -2.85 -4.57
C TRP A 49 -1.65 -3.86 -5.52
N LEU A 50 -2.93 -4.14 -5.27
CA LEU A 50 -3.79 -4.92 -6.14
C LEU A 50 -4.73 -3.97 -6.87
N GLU A 51 -4.69 -3.97 -8.20
CA GLU A 51 -5.56 -3.11 -9.00
C GLU A 51 -6.55 -3.91 -9.86
N ASN A 52 -7.68 -3.29 -10.16
CA ASN A 52 -8.63 -3.75 -11.16
C ASN A 52 -9.14 -2.57 -11.97
N GLN A 53 -8.89 -2.54 -13.29
CA GLN A 53 -9.29 -1.43 -14.15
C GLN A 53 -8.84 -0.06 -13.57
N ASN A 54 -7.57 0.02 -13.15
CA ASN A 54 -6.93 1.20 -12.54
C ASN A 54 -7.50 1.63 -11.17
N ASP A 55 -8.42 0.87 -10.56
CA ASP A 55 -8.86 1.08 -9.17
C ASP A 55 -7.98 0.25 -8.22
N MET A 56 -7.30 0.93 -7.28
CA MET A 56 -6.52 0.29 -6.23
C MET A 56 -7.45 -0.32 -5.17
N LEU A 57 -7.42 -1.65 -5.07
CA LEU A 57 -8.29 -2.44 -4.20
C LEU A 57 -7.65 -2.76 -2.85
N ALA A 58 -6.33 -2.78 -2.80
CA ALA A 58 -5.56 -3.16 -1.63
C ALA A 58 -4.14 -2.58 -1.73
N TYR A 59 -3.53 -2.23 -0.61
CA TYR A 59 -2.20 -1.64 -0.57
C TYR A 59 -1.38 -2.13 0.64
N ALA A 60 -0.06 -2.18 0.48
CA ALA A 60 0.91 -2.34 1.55
C ALA A 60 2.21 -1.60 1.21
N ARG A 61 2.89 -1.09 2.23
CA ARG A 61 4.23 -0.50 2.16
C ARG A 61 5.25 -1.49 2.72
N VAL A 62 6.37 -1.68 2.04
CA VAL A 62 7.47 -2.54 2.49
C VAL A 62 8.79 -1.78 2.43
N TYR A 63 9.57 -1.83 3.50
CA TYR A 63 10.88 -1.21 3.55
C TYR A 63 11.80 -1.98 4.50
N GLN A 64 13.12 -1.84 4.34
CA GLN A 64 14.10 -2.47 5.21
C GLN A 64 14.73 -1.44 6.15
N LYS A 65 14.83 -1.80 7.44
CA LYS A 65 15.53 -0.98 8.45
C LYS A 65 16.24 -1.92 9.43
N GLN A 66 17.50 -1.63 9.74
CA GLN A 66 18.31 -2.42 10.69
C GLN A 66 18.28 -3.94 10.40
N GLN A 67 18.45 -4.32 9.13
CA GLN A 67 18.38 -5.71 8.66
C GLN A 67 17.04 -6.43 8.91
N LYS A 68 15.96 -5.69 9.18
CA LYS A 68 14.60 -6.21 9.30
C LYS A 68 13.72 -5.65 8.20
N ILE A 69 12.86 -6.50 7.65
CA ILE A 69 11.82 -6.10 6.70
C ILE A 69 10.61 -5.63 7.51
N HIS A 70 10.09 -4.45 7.18
CA HIS A 70 8.93 -3.85 7.80
C HIS A 70 7.77 -3.80 6.81
N PHE A 71 6.64 -4.38 7.19
CA PHE A 71 5.36 -4.26 6.49
C PHE A 71 4.49 -3.23 7.20
N GLY A 72 3.98 -2.26 6.47
CA GLY A 72 3.17 -1.17 7.03
C GLY A 72 2.05 -0.74 6.09
N ARG A 73 1.13 0.08 6.63
CA ARG A 73 0.02 0.67 5.86
C ARG A 73 -0.78 -0.37 5.07
N VAL A 74 -0.97 -1.56 5.65
CA VAL A 74 -1.72 -2.65 5.02
C VAL A 74 -3.21 -2.33 5.06
N LEU A 75 -3.84 -2.24 3.88
CA LEU A 75 -5.27 -1.94 3.78
C LEU A 75 -5.93 -2.69 2.62
N VAL A 76 -7.25 -2.86 2.72
CA VAL A 76 -8.13 -3.39 1.68
C VAL A 76 -9.38 -2.51 1.61
N LYS A 77 -9.76 -2.08 0.40
CA LYS A 77 -10.99 -1.32 0.17
C LYS A 77 -12.19 -2.23 0.49
N LYS A 78 -13.03 -1.83 1.47
CA LYS A 78 -14.12 -2.62 2.09
C LYS A 78 -15.02 -3.42 1.14
N LYS A 79 -15.18 -3.01 -0.12
CA LYS A 79 -16.06 -3.68 -1.10
C LYS A 79 -15.53 -5.01 -1.68
N LYS A 80 -14.29 -5.47 -1.40
CA LYS A 80 -13.69 -6.68 -2.04
C LYS A 80 -12.86 -7.57 -1.08
N GLU A 81 -13.47 -7.92 0.05
CA GLU A 81 -12.78 -8.27 1.30
C GLU A 81 -11.99 -9.60 1.37
N LYS A 82 -12.35 -10.66 0.62
CA LYS A 82 -11.72 -11.99 0.81
C LYS A 82 -10.52 -12.27 -0.08
N ARG A 83 -10.55 -11.83 -1.35
CA ARG A 83 -9.48 -12.16 -2.33
C ARG A 83 -8.27 -11.25 -2.16
N ALA A 84 -8.49 -9.99 -1.82
CA ALA A 84 -7.46 -8.97 -1.66
C ALA A 84 -6.51 -9.24 -0.48
N ARG A 85 -7.04 -9.59 0.70
CA ARG A 85 -6.21 -10.00 1.87
C ARG A 85 -5.31 -11.19 1.52
N LYS A 86 -5.86 -12.22 0.85
CA LYS A 86 -5.09 -13.40 0.43
C LYS A 86 -3.97 -13.03 -0.55
N THR A 87 -4.23 -12.12 -1.48
CA THR A 87 -3.23 -11.66 -2.46
C THR A 87 -2.11 -10.83 -1.83
N ILE A 88 -2.41 -9.95 -0.88
CA ILE A 88 -1.37 -9.21 -0.15
C ILE A 88 -0.50 -10.17 0.65
N ASN A 89 -1.10 -11.08 1.43
CA ASN A 89 -0.31 -12.06 2.19
C ASN A 89 0.53 -12.96 1.29
N THR A 90 0.02 -13.33 0.11
CA THR A 90 0.78 -14.13 -0.86
C THR A 90 1.94 -13.34 -1.48
N ALA A 91 1.79 -12.02 -1.68
CA ALA A 91 2.87 -11.17 -2.19
C ALA A 91 3.95 -10.93 -1.13
N ILE A 92 3.54 -10.72 0.13
CA ILE A 92 4.42 -10.59 1.29
C ILE A 92 5.28 -11.85 1.45
N ASN A 93 4.67 -13.04 1.42
CA ASN A 93 5.38 -14.32 1.56
C ASN A 93 6.33 -14.67 0.39
N ARG A 94 6.34 -13.89 -0.69
CA ARG A 94 7.28 -14.08 -1.82
C ARG A 94 8.50 -13.17 -1.73
N MET A 95 8.56 -12.33 -0.70
CA MET A 95 9.68 -11.42 -0.42
C MET A 95 10.56 -11.90 0.73
N ASP A 96 10.16 -12.98 1.41
CA ASP A 96 10.99 -13.81 2.30
C ASP A 96 11.64 -14.95 1.47
#